data_AF-A0A662HGR3-F1
#
_entry.id   AF-A0A662HGR3-F1
#
_cell.length_a   1.000
_cell.length_b   1.000
_cell.length_c   1.000
_cell.angle_alpha   90.00
_cell.angle_beta   90.00
_cell.angle_gamma   90.00
#
_symmetry.space_group_name_H-M   'P 1'
#
loop_
_entity.id
_entity.type
_entity.pdbx_description
1 polymer ?
#
loop_
_entity_poly.entity_id
_entity_poly.type
_entity_poly.pdbx_seq_one_letter_code
_entity_poly.pdbx_strand_id
1 'polypeptide(L)' 'MGCVLIVIRRVDRTDMVWTVEEEVERYLKIINNWLKPMGLLKEAKIYRIEGRRKILERVIK' A
#
# COMPACT_ATOMS: atom_id res chain seq x y z
N MET A 1 -14.88 -8.70 6.73
CA MET A 1 -13.79 -8.46 5.77
C MET A 1 -13.77 -6.99 5.40
N GLY A 2 -12.77 -6.25 5.89
CA GLY A 2 -12.56 -4.85 5.52
C GLY A 2 -11.88 -4.73 4.15
N CYS A 3 -12.21 -3.67 3.41
CA CYS A 3 -11.56 -3.37 2.13
C CYS A 3 -10.41 -2.38 2.36
N VAL A 4 -9.30 -2.60 1.65
CA VAL A 4 -8.09 -1.79 1.76
C VAL A 4 -7.62 -1.37 0.38
N LEU A 5 -7.24 -0.10 0.26
CA LEU A 5 -6.56 0.46 -0.90
C LEU A 5 -5.11 0.73 -0.55
N ILE A 6 -4.20 0.12 -1.29
CA ILE A 6 -2.76 0.36 -1.19
C ILE A 6 -2.33 1.14 -2.42
N VAL A 7 -1.79 2.34 -2.20
CA VAL A 7 -1.22 3.19 -3.26
C VAL A 7 0.29 3.12 -3.14
N ILE A 8 0.97 2.55 -4.13
CA ILE A 8 2.43 2.38 -4.15
C ILE A 8 2.99 3.31 -5.23
N ARG A 9 3.62 4.40 -4.79
CA ARG A 9 4.32 5.33 -5.66
C ARG A 9 5.77 4.87 -5.80
N ARG A 10 6.12 4.41 -6.99
CA ARG A 10 7.49 4.06 -7.36
C ARG A 10 8.19 5.22 -8.03
N VAL A 11 9.46 5.03 -8.34
CA VAL A 11 10.27 6.02 -9.06
C VAL A 11 9.73 6.35 -10.45
N ASP A 12 9.22 5.33 -11.16
CA ASP A 12 8.80 5.35 -12.56
C ASP A 12 7.27 5.41 -12.73
N ARG A 13 6.49 4.85 -11.79
CA ARG A 13 5.04 4.73 -11.90
C ARG A 13 4.31 4.74 -10.56
N THR A 14 2.98 4.72 -10.59
CA THR A 14 2.13 4.54 -9.41
C THR A 14 1.23 3.33 -9.61
N ASP A 15 1.31 2.36 -8.71
CA ASP A 15 0.42 1.20 -8.67
C ASP A 15 -0.68 1.42 -7.62
N MET A 16 -1.93 1.07 -7.94
CA MET A 16 -3.05 1.09 -7.01
C MET A 16 -3.62 -0.32 -6.87
N VAL A 17 -3.68 -0.82 -5.63
CA VAL A 17 -4.13 -2.17 -5.33
C VAL A 17 -5.33 -2.10 -4.40
N TRP A 18 -6.47 -2.62 -4.85
CA TRP A 18 -7.64 -2.87 -4.02
C TRP A 18 -7.59 -4.31 -3.53
N THR A 19 -7.66 -4.49 -2.22
CA THR A 19 -7.51 -5.79 -1.57
C THR A 19 -8.33 -5.85 -0.27
N VAL A 20 -8.23 -6.95 0.44
CA VAL A 20 -8.85 -7.18 1.75
C VAL A 20 -7.80 -7.07 2.85
N GLU A 21 -8.22 -6.81 4.09
CA GLU A 21 -7.33 -6.64 5.24
C GLU A 21 -6.35 -7.82 5.44
N GLU A 22 -6.80 -9.06 5.21
CA GLU A 22 -5.97 -10.25 5.39
C GLU A 22 -4.77 -10.31 4.42
N GLU A 23 -4.85 -9.62 3.28
CA GLU A 23 -3.80 -9.61 2.25
C GLU A 23 -2.82 -8.44 2.40
N VAL A 24 -3.11 -7.46 3.24
CA VAL A 24 -2.27 -6.25 3.41
C VAL A 24 -0.84 -6.62 3.80
N GLU A 25 -0.67 -7.64 4.66
CA GLU A 25 0.63 -8.05 5.13
C GLU A 25 1.51 -8.63 4.01
N ARG A 26 0.91 -9.28 3.01
CA ARG A 26 1.63 -9.74 1.81
C ARG A 26 2.22 -8.56 1.04
N TYR A 27 1.43 -7.51 0.82
CA TYR A 27 1.91 -6.32 0.11
C TYR A 27 2.94 -5.54 0.94
N LEU A 28 2.78 -5.48 2.26
CA LEU A 28 3.78 -4.90 3.15
C LEU A 28 5.14 -5.60 3.02
N LYS A 29 5.16 -6.94 2.92
CA LYS A 29 6.41 -7.69 2.68
C LYS A 29 7.03 -7.34 1.33
N ILE A 30 6.23 -7.18 0.28
CA ILE A 30 6.74 -6.77 -1.04
C ILE A 30 7.36 -5.36 -0.98
N ILE A 31 6.66 -4.41 -0.36
CA ILE A 31 7.11 -3.02 -0.24
C ILE A 31 8.41 -2.95 0.56
N ASN A 32 8.45 -3.58 1.74
CA ASN A 32 9.58 -3.48 2.66
C ASN A 32 10.80 -4.31 2.25
N ASN A 33 10.60 -5.50 1.65
CA ASN A 33 11.72 -6.40 1.35
C ASN A 33 12.26 -6.24 -0.07
N TRP A 34 11.49 -5.64 -0.99
CA TRP A 34 11.87 -5.51 -2.39
C TRP A 34 11.92 -4.06 -2.84
N LEU A 35 10.79 -3.34 -2.78
CA LEU A 35 10.71 -2.00 -3.38
C LEU A 35 11.60 -0.98 -2.65
N LYS A 36 11.60 -1.01 -1.32
CA LYS A 36 12.39 -0.10 -0.51
C LYS A 36 13.91 -0.36 -0.59
N PRO A 37 14.41 -1.60 -0.40
CA PRO A 37 15.86 -1.87 -0.48
C PRO A 37 16.44 -1.64 -1.88
N MET A 38 15.65 -1.85 -2.93
CA MET A 38 16.08 -1.60 -4.31
C MET A 38 16.03 -0.12 -4.71
N GLY A 39 15.62 0.79 -3.82
CA GLY A 39 15.49 2.23 -4.12
C GLY A 39 14.38 2.56 -5.12
N LEU A 40 13.41 1.65 -5.32
CA LEU A 40 12.32 1.81 -6.27
C LEU A 40 11.09 2.48 -5.66
N LEU A 41 10.98 2.51 -4.33
CA LEU A 41 9.86 3.10 -3.60
C LEU A 41 10.08 4.61 -3.37
N LYS A 42 9.10 5.44 -3.72
CA LYS A 42 9.02 6.84 -3.27
C LYS A 42 8.14 6.98 -2.03
N GLU A 43 6.96 6.39 -2.07
CA GLU A 43 6.04 6.28 -0.94
C GLU A 43 5.04 5.14 -1.16
N ALA A 44 4.56 4.50 -0.11
CA ALA A 44 3.35 3.70 -0.13
C ALA A 44 2.37 4.19 0.92
N LYS A 45 1.09 4.30 0.56
CA LYS A 45 -0.01 4.73 1.45
C LYS A 45 -1.06 3.64 1.50
N ILE A 46 -1.45 3.25 2.71
CA ILE A 46 -2.45 2.21 2.95
C ILE A 46 -3.68 2.89 3.53
N TYR A 47 -4.82 2.69 2.86
CA TYR A 47 -6.09 3.24 3.25
C TYR A 47 -7.08 2.13 3.58
N ARG A 48 -7.65 2.12 4.78
CA ARG A 48 -8.84 1.34 5.09
C ARG A 48 -10.07 2.03 4.52
N ILE A 49 -10.97 1.25 3.94
CA ILE A 49 -12.19 1.74 3.31
C ILE A 49 -13.36 1.44 4.25
N GLU A 50 -13.94 2.51 4.80
CA GLU A 50 -15.11 2.43 5.69
C GLU A 50 -16.29 3.15 5.04
N GLY A 51 -17.19 2.37 4.43
CA GLY A 51 -18.29 2.90 3.62
C GLY A 51 -17.77 3.70 2.43
N ARG A 52 -17.99 5.03 2.43
CA ARG A 52 -17.50 5.96 1.39
C ARG A 52 -16.20 6.67 1.77
N ARG A 53 -15.68 6.43 2.97
CA ARG A 53 -14.49 7.12 3.49
C ARG A 53 -13.24 6.28 3.26
N LYS A 54 -12.13 6.95 2.91
CA LYS A 54 -10.78 6.37 2.87
C LYS A 54 -10.00 6.88 4.07
N ILE A 55 -9.66 6.00 5.00
CA ILE A 55 -8.92 6.32 6.22
C ILE A 55 -7.47 5.92 5.98
N LEU A 56 -6.56 6.90 5.99
CA LEU A 56 -5.13 6.62 5.85
C LEU A 56 -4.61 5.97 7.14
N GLU A 57 -4.27 4.69 7.07
CA GLU A 57 -3.76 3.94 8.22
C GLU A 57 -2.24 3.99 8.33
N ARG A 58 -1.54 3.97 7.19
CA ARG A 58 -0.08 3.86 7.18
C ARG A 58 0.55 4.54 5.99
N VAL A 59 1.70 5.16 6.21
CA VAL A 59 2.59 5.66 5.17
C VAL A 59 3.96 5.02 5.33
N ILE A 60 4.52 4.53 4.23
CA ILE A 60 5.84 3.91 4.17
C ILE A 60 6.68 4.71 3.16
N LYS A 61 7.90 5.06 3.55
CA LYS A 61 8.91 5.70 2.70
C LYS A 61 10.13 4.80 2.67
#